data_AF-A0AA86NGK3-F1
#
_entry.id   AF-A0AA86NGK3-F1
#
_cell.length_a   1.000
_cell.length_b   1.000
_cell.length_c   1.000
_cell.angle_alpha   90.00
_cell.angle_beta   90.00
_cell.angle_gamma   90.00
#
_symmetry.space_group_name_H-M   'P 1'
#
loop_
_entity.id
_entity.type
_entity.pdbx_description
1 polymer ?
#
loop_
_entity_poly.entity_id
_entity_poly.type
_entity_poly.pdbx_seq_one_letter_code
_entity_poly.pdbx_strand_id
1 'polypeptide(L)'
;MFYGIQNYAFFNVNKLFGLILVFVLRWISKRVAAKSTISAHRKHKIEFYEIFLSFGLIILLTVDLVFFMLQFNNIDYGPIQIINGNQTQLHWYTKQRSPSVVQIENETYNDQSLQNYHNVLVNSTNFKFSVNNRLQQRNIQNSLPQVIKKFIVMTDVHLNNEYMISMDQNYDFNLMVGDYSFGGLPHEFAKCFSNIHHKLLLLAVGNHDELGYISDIIQRPTNFYQQVGQLGFFVINVLQAGNIYSSQFVSNQRVDDALTFIKDNLYLADSAEHIFIASHHAVYSTGFYGSSLYFASKMEQFLDQNNNSRIRAVFSGHDHVFASFKRNGVFFFVNGAGSTAQDMTVSGKREWSTNILNGPLEKKSKNDWGYENHLKSFLRVTRTEVNIVQNGLRFDVRDLESQEIVTSFDQIVS
;
A
#
# COMPACT_ATOMS: atom_id res chain seq x y z
N MET A 1 6.90 -5.26 17.32
CA MET A 1 7.15 -4.00 18.08
C MET A 1 8.57 -3.44 17.88
N PHE A 2 9.63 -4.25 17.72
CA PHE A 2 10.99 -3.73 17.44
C PHE A 2 11.28 -3.38 15.95
N TYR A 3 10.53 -3.90 14.97
CA TYR A 3 10.78 -3.61 13.54
C TYR A 3 10.05 -2.37 13.01
N GLY A 4 8.84 -2.04 13.50
CA GLY A 4 8.16 -0.79 13.15
C GLY A 4 8.95 0.49 13.50
N ILE A 5 9.68 0.49 14.64
CA ILE A 5 10.59 1.58 15.03
C ILE A 5 11.79 1.66 14.08
N GLN A 6 12.25 0.54 13.50
CA GLN A 6 13.38 0.53 12.56
C GLN A 6 13.06 1.18 11.21
N ASN A 7 11.82 1.09 10.69
CA ASN A 7 11.46 1.72 9.41
C ASN A 7 11.17 3.24 9.52
N TYR A 8 10.62 3.71 10.65
CA TYR A 8 10.52 5.15 10.90
C TYR A 8 11.86 5.76 11.32
N ALA A 9 12.69 4.98 12.04
CA ALA A 9 14.10 5.31 12.22
C ALA A 9 14.83 5.32 10.89
N PHE A 10 14.57 4.46 9.91
CA PHE A 10 15.27 4.39 8.61
C PHE A 10 15.27 5.69 7.79
N PHE A 11 14.13 6.39 7.68
CA PHE A 11 14.07 7.71 7.01
C PHE A 11 14.77 8.80 7.82
N ASN A 12 14.59 8.73 9.14
CA ASN A 12 15.34 9.58 10.04
C ASN A 12 16.80 9.19 10.13
N VAL A 13 17.23 7.97 9.81
CA VAL A 13 18.60 7.46 9.88
C VAL A 13 19.32 7.89 8.63
N ASN A 14 18.74 7.87 7.43
CA ASN A 14 19.38 8.49 6.27
C ASN A 14 19.48 10.02 6.42
N LYS A 15 18.46 10.69 6.99
CA LYS A 15 18.54 12.12 7.35
C LYS A 15 19.52 12.39 8.49
N LEU A 16 19.53 11.55 9.53
CA LEU A 16 20.41 11.62 10.70
C LEU A 16 21.82 11.23 10.32
N PHE A 17 22.04 10.37 9.33
CA PHE A 17 23.35 9.99 8.80
C PHE A 17 23.86 11.08 7.89
N GLY A 18 23.01 11.69 7.04
CA GLY A 18 23.34 12.91 6.32
C GLY A 18 23.65 14.07 7.28
N LEU A 19 22.86 14.24 8.34
CA LEU A 19 23.09 15.24 9.38
C LEU A 19 24.32 14.93 10.21
N ILE A 20 24.55 13.68 10.64
CA ILE A 20 25.74 13.21 11.38
C ILE A 20 26.95 13.41 10.49
N LEU A 21 26.89 13.07 9.21
CA LEU A 21 27.98 13.28 8.27
C LEU A 21 28.29 14.78 8.14
N VAL A 22 27.27 15.62 7.95
CA VAL A 22 27.44 17.09 7.92
C VAL A 22 27.93 17.64 9.26
N PHE A 23 27.50 17.08 10.39
CA PHE A 23 27.91 17.50 11.73
C PHE A 23 29.35 17.06 12.02
N VAL A 24 29.73 15.85 11.63
CA VAL A 24 31.09 15.31 11.70
C VAL A 24 32.00 16.14 10.80
N LEU A 25 31.60 16.41 9.55
CA LEU A 25 32.36 17.27 8.63
C LEU A 25 32.48 18.71 9.15
N ARG A 26 31.41 19.29 9.73
CA ARG A 26 31.44 20.62 10.36
C ARG A 26 32.25 20.65 11.65
N TRP A 27 32.23 19.57 12.43
CA TRP A 27 32.99 19.43 13.66
C TRP A 27 34.49 19.29 13.34
N ILE A 28 34.83 18.44 12.36
CA ILE A 28 36.17 18.33 11.78
C ILE A 28 36.63 19.71 11.26
N SER A 29 35.80 20.43 10.48
CA SER A 29 36.20 21.72 9.91
C SER A 29 36.40 22.82 10.96
N LYS A 30 35.51 22.91 11.98
CA LYS A 30 35.68 23.84 13.11
C LYS A 30 36.91 23.52 13.96
N ARG A 31 37.22 22.24 14.16
CA ARG A 31 38.41 21.78 14.90
C ARG A 31 39.69 22.05 14.12
N VAL A 32 39.70 21.83 12.81
CA VAL A 32 40.81 22.21 11.92
C VAL A 32 41.05 23.73 11.96
N ALA A 33 39.99 24.54 12.00
CA ALA A 33 40.10 26.00 12.11
C ALA A 33 40.60 26.48 13.50
N ALA A 34 40.29 25.77 14.58
CA ALA A 34 40.70 26.12 15.95
C ALA A 34 42.18 25.76 16.29
N LYS A 35 42.95 25.22 15.34
CA LYS A 35 44.31 24.68 15.55
C LYS A 35 45.45 25.72 15.65
N SER A 36 45.16 27.01 15.84
CA SER A 36 46.20 28.06 15.90
C SER A 36 46.84 28.27 17.29
N THR A 37 46.42 27.57 18.36
CA THR A 37 46.81 27.92 19.74
C THR A 37 47.21 26.77 20.68
N ILE A 38 47.32 25.52 20.22
CA ILE A 38 47.63 24.36 21.09
C ILE A 38 49.07 23.87 20.87
N SER A 39 49.81 23.59 21.97
CA SER A 39 51.21 23.11 21.90
C SER A 39 51.34 21.80 21.11
N ALA A 40 52.42 21.69 20.34
CA ALA A 40 52.64 20.64 19.34
C ALA A 40 52.46 19.21 19.88
N HIS A 41 52.79 18.96 21.15
CA HIS A 41 52.75 17.62 21.72
C HIS A 41 51.34 17.14 22.11
N ARG A 42 50.44 18.04 22.55
CA ARG A 42 49.02 17.70 22.80
C ARG A 42 48.23 17.61 21.49
N LYS A 43 48.66 18.33 20.46
CA LYS A 43 48.06 18.33 19.13
C LYS A 43 48.06 16.93 18.49
N HIS A 44 49.18 16.21 18.55
CA HIS A 44 49.30 14.88 17.95
C HIS A 44 48.39 13.80 18.60
N LYS A 45 48.23 13.81 19.93
CA LYS A 45 47.37 12.83 20.62
C LYS A 45 45.89 13.06 20.33
N ILE A 46 45.46 14.32 20.26
CA ILE A 46 44.08 14.67 19.93
C ILE A 46 43.79 14.32 18.47
N GLU A 47 44.71 14.63 17.54
CA GLU A 47 44.57 14.29 16.12
C GLU A 47 44.43 12.78 15.90
N PHE A 48 45.24 11.97 16.58
CA PHE A 48 45.13 10.52 16.48
C PHE A 48 43.77 10.00 16.97
N TYR A 49 43.25 10.52 18.08
CA TYR A 49 41.97 10.08 18.64
C TYR A 49 40.77 10.50 17.78
N GLU A 50 40.80 11.70 17.21
CA GLU A 50 39.73 12.20 16.32
C GLU A 50 39.69 11.43 14.98
N ILE A 51 40.86 11.11 14.42
CA ILE A 51 40.98 10.25 13.24
C ILE A 51 40.45 8.85 13.57
N PHE A 52 40.84 8.29 14.73
CA PHE A 52 40.40 6.97 15.16
C PHE A 52 38.87 6.90 15.36
N LEU A 53 38.26 7.89 16.01
CA LEU A 53 36.79 7.96 16.17
C LEU A 53 36.05 8.11 14.84
N SER A 54 36.55 8.97 13.95
CA SER A 54 35.94 9.18 12.63
C SER A 54 36.02 7.89 11.80
N PHE A 55 37.15 7.18 11.88
CA PHE A 55 37.34 5.89 11.20
C PHE A 55 36.43 4.81 11.79
N GLY A 56 36.31 4.75 13.12
CA GLY A 56 35.38 3.84 13.81
C GLY A 56 33.92 4.09 13.41
N LEU A 57 33.49 5.36 13.31
CA LEU A 57 32.16 5.70 12.82
C LEU A 57 31.97 5.27 11.37
N ILE A 58 32.90 5.58 10.47
CA ILE A 58 32.83 5.16 9.05
C ILE A 58 32.71 3.63 8.93
N ILE A 59 33.48 2.88 9.73
CA ILE A 59 33.40 1.42 9.78
C ILE A 59 32.01 0.97 10.21
N LEU A 60 31.48 1.48 11.32
CA LEU A 60 30.14 1.13 11.80
C LEU A 60 29.08 1.40 10.75
N LEU A 61 29.14 2.58 10.11
CA LEU A 61 28.22 2.97 9.06
C LEU A 61 28.33 2.09 7.81
N THR A 62 29.54 1.66 7.46
CA THR A 62 29.78 0.73 6.35
C THR A 62 29.30 -0.68 6.69
N VAL A 63 29.52 -1.14 7.92
CA VAL A 63 29.02 -2.42 8.42
C VAL A 63 27.49 -2.43 8.40
N ASP A 64 26.84 -1.37 8.89
CA ASP A 64 25.39 -1.23 8.82
C ASP A 64 24.87 -1.21 7.38
N LEU A 65 25.56 -0.50 6.48
CA LEU A 65 25.21 -0.50 5.05
C LEU A 65 25.39 -1.89 4.41
N VAL A 66 26.43 -2.63 4.78
CA VAL A 66 26.66 -3.99 4.29
C VAL A 66 25.61 -4.94 4.84
N PHE A 67 25.30 -4.90 6.16
CA PHE A 67 24.21 -5.69 6.75
C PHE A 67 22.87 -5.35 6.12
N PHE A 68 22.60 -4.07 5.86
CA PHE A 68 21.45 -3.61 5.10
C PHE A 68 21.42 -4.30 3.72
N MET A 69 22.46 -4.13 2.91
CA MET A 69 22.55 -4.78 1.60
C MET A 69 22.39 -6.31 1.68
N LEU A 70 22.91 -6.96 2.73
CA LEU A 70 22.76 -8.40 2.94
C LEU A 70 21.34 -8.82 3.33
N GLN A 71 20.61 -8.01 4.09
CA GLN A 71 19.21 -8.27 4.44
C GLN A 71 18.29 -8.16 3.22
N PHE A 72 18.52 -7.18 2.34
CA PHE A 72 17.73 -7.02 1.11
C PHE A 72 18.09 -8.01 0.02
N ASN A 73 19.32 -8.52 0.02
CA ASN A 73 19.82 -9.42 -1.02
C ASN A 73 19.54 -10.90 -0.79
N ASN A 74 18.67 -11.34 0.12
CA ASN A 74 18.58 -12.77 0.47
C ASN A 74 17.22 -13.45 0.27
N ILE A 75 16.24 -12.79 -0.36
CA ILE A 75 14.88 -13.32 -0.40
C ILE A 75 14.50 -13.67 -1.84
N ASP A 76 14.46 -14.97 -2.14
CA ASP A 76 13.58 -15.50 -3.17
C ASP A 76 12.17 -15.55 -2.55
N TYR A 77 11.16 -15.01 -3.21
CA TYR A 77 9.79 -15.08 -2.70
C TYR A 77 8.79 -15.43 -3.80
N GLY A 78 7.60 -15.81 -3.33
CA GLY A 78 6.47 -16.07 -4.18
C GLY A 78 6.40 -17.54 -4.62
N PRO A 79 5.59 -17.81 -5.64
CA PRO A 79 4.69 -16.89 -6.30
C PRO A 79 3.57 -16.41 -5.35
N ILE A 80 3.20 -15.15 -5.53
CA ILE A 80 1.95 -14.59 -5.03
C ILE A 80 0.93 -14.69 -6.16
N GLN A 81 -0.34 -14.64 -5.81
CA GLN A 81 -1.43 -14.85 -6.76
C GLN A 81 -2.23 -13.57 -6.91
N ILE A 82 -2.20 -13.00 -8.10
CA ILE A 82 -2.90 -11.77 -8.45
C ILE A 82 -4.05 -12.11 -9.37
N ILE A 83 -5.24 -11.67 -9.01
CA ILE A 83 -6.45 -11.84 -9.83
C ILE A 83 -6.31 -10.99 -11.10
N ASN A 84 -6.41 -11.63 -12.28
CA ASN A 84 -6.28 -10.94 -13.57
C ASN A 84 -7.32 -11.45 -14.60
N GLY A 85 -8.52 -10.86 -14.57
CA GLY A 85 -9.62 -11.26 -15.45
C GLY A 85 -10.16 -12.64 -15.08
N ASN A 86 -10.21 -13.54 -16.06
CA ASN A 86 -10.51 -14.96 -15.86
C ASN A 86 -9.25 -15.81 -15.58
N GLN A 87 -8.08 -15.19 -15.51
CA GLN A 87 -6.80 -15.84 -15.25
C GLN A 87 -6.28 -15.47 -13.86
N THR A 88 -5.30 -16.24 -13.39
CA THR A 88 -4.47 -15.85 -12.26
C THR A 88 -3.10 -15.45 -12.79
N GLN A 89 -2.60 -14.30 -12.35
CA GLN A 89 -1.21 -13.94 -12.56
C GLN A 89 -0.41 -14.44 -11.36
N LEU A 90 0.56 -15.31 -11.64
CA LEU A 90 1.59 -15.65 -10.67
C LEU A 90 2.73 -14.66 -10.78
N HIS A 91 3.11 -14.09 -9.65
CA HIS A 91 4.24 -13.17 -9.58
C HIS A 91 5.25 -13.65 -8.54
N TRP A 92 6.51 -13.77 -8.90
CA TRP A 92 7.58 -14.16 -7.97
C TRP A 92 8.85 -13.38 -8.24
N TYR A 93 9.80 -13.48 -7.32
CA TYR A 93 11.08 -12.80 -7.46
C TYR A 93 12.22 -13.72 -7.08
N THR A 94 13.27 -13.58 -7.87
CA THR A 94 14.54 -14.24 -7.74
C THR A 94 15.57 -13.22 -7.27
N LYS A 95 16.35 -13.60 -6.26
CA LYS A 95 17.44 -12.81 -5.73
C LYS A 95 18.44 -12.41 -6.82
N GLN A 96 18.76 -13.34 -7.70
CA GLN A 96 19.69 -13.14 -8.80
C GLN A 96 18.91 -12.98 -10.09
N ARG A 97 19.37 -12.08 -10.95
CA ARG A 97 18.85 -11.96 -12.32
C ARG A 97 19.15 -13.25 -13.06
N SER A 98 18.12 -14.07 -13.22
CA SER A 98 18.24 -15.37 -13.86
C SER A 98 16.94 -15.70 -14.56
N PRO A 99 16.97 -16.47 -15.65
CA PRO A 99 15.77 -17.12 -16.14
C PRO A 99 15.12 -17.88 -14.99
N SER A 100 13.80 -17.89 -14.95
CA SER A 100 13.08 -18.64 -13.94
C SER A 100 12.01 -19.51 -14.58
N VAL A 101 11.95 -20.73 -14.07
CA VAL A 101 11.00 -21.72 -14.53
C VAL A 101 9.99 -21.94 -13.43
N VAL A 102 8.71 -21.77 -13.76
CA VAL A 102 7.61 -22.21 -12.93
C VAL A 102 6.94 -23.39 -13.62
N GLN A 103 6.99 -24.54 -12.96
CA GLN A 103 6.23 -25.70 -13.38
C GLN A 103 4.84 -25.62 -12.76
N ILE A 104 3.81 -25.98 -13.51
CA ILE A 104 2.41 -25.89 -13.12
C ILE A 104 1.78 -27.18 -13.60
N GLU A 105 1.60 -28.13 -12.69
CA GLU A 105 1.23 -29.51 -13.03
C GLU A 105 2.20 -30.12 -14.07
N ASN A 106 1.72 -30.39 -15.29
CA ASN A 106 2.51 -30.96 -16.39
C ASN A 106 3.02 -29.88 -17.38
N GLU A 107 2.70 -28.62 -17.15
CA GLU A 107 3.11 -27.51 -18.00
C GLU A 107 4.32 -26.80 -17.41
N THR A 108 5.25 -26.41 -18.29
CA THR A 108 6.44 -25.66 -17.91
C THR A 108 6.36 -24.26 -18.50
N TYR A 109 6.36 -23.27 -17.63
CA TYR A 109 6.37 -21.87 -18.01
C TYR A 109 7.76 -21.31 -17.74
N ASN A 110 8.43 -20.91 -18.82
CA ASN A 110 9.78 -20.37 -18.76
C ASN A 110 9.74 -18.86 -18.94
N ASP A 111 10.17 -18.13 -17.93
CA ASP A 111 10.55 -16.74 -18.09
C ASP A 111 12.05 -16.68 -18.37
N GLN A 112 12.41 -16.37 -19.63
CA GLN A 112 13.81 -16.26 -20.07
C GLN A 112 14.41 -14.88 -19.75
N SER A 113 13.67 -13.98 -19.12
CA SER A 113 14.16 -12.66 -18.77
C SER A 113 15.27 -12.74 -17.73
N LEU A 114 16.32 -11.94 -17.93
CA LEU A 114 17.40 -11.75 -16.95
C LEU A 114 17.02 -10.66 -15.96
N GLN A 115 15.89 -10.87 -15.28
CA GLN A 115 15.33 -9.94 -14.31
C GLN A 115 15.20 -10.61 -12.95
N ASN A 116 14.92 -9.80 -11.94
CA ASN A 116 14.70 -10.28 -10.57
C ASN A 116 13.24 -10.61 -10.29
N TYR A 117 12.32 -10.20 -11.15
CA TYR A 117 10.89 -10.45 -10.99
C TYR A 117 10.38 -11.16 -12.23
N HIS A 118 9.35 -11.96 -12.03
CA HIS A 118 8.83 -12.86 -13.05
C HIS A 118 7.32 -12.93 -12.92
N ASN A 119 6.67 -13.09 -14.06
CA ASN A 119 5.23 -13.18 -14.14
C ASN A 119 4.82 -14.27 -15.11
N VAL A 120 3.74 -14.98 -14.79
CA VAL A 120 3.03 -15.81 -15.74
C VAL A 120 1.53 -15.71 -15.55
N LEU A 121 0.80 -15.62 -16.65
CA LEU A 121 -0.65 -15.73 -16.66
C LEU A 121 -1.03 -17.19 -16.85
N VAL A 122 -1.85 -17.71 -15.94
CA VAL A 122 -2.24 -19.11 -15.93
C VAL A 122 -3.75 -19.23 -16.00
N ASN A 123 -4.20 -20.09 -16.90
CA ASN A 123 -5.61 -20.48 -17.02
C ASN A 123 -5.98 -21.56 -16.00
N SER A 124 -4.98 -22.34 -15.54
CA SER A 124 -5.23 -23.48 -14.68
C SER A 124 -5.63 -23.02 -13.28
N THR A 125 -6.65 -23.70 -12.80
CA THR A 125 -7.30 -23.47 -11.52
C THR A 125 -6.66 -24.27 -10.41
N ASN A 126 -5.88 -25.33 -10.68
CA ASN A 126 -5.16 -26.09 -9.67
C ASN A 126 -3.74 -26.35 -10.15
N PHE A 127 -2.72 -26.02 -9.34
CA PHE A 127 -1.36 -26.43 -9.69
C PHE A 127 -0.45 -26.48 -8.48
N LYS A 128 0.41 -27.50 -8.49
CA LYS A 128 1.65 -27.47 -7.74
C LYS A 128 2.67 -26.72 -8.57
N PHE A 129 3.46 -25.89 -7.91
CA PHE A 129 4.56 -25.24 -8.58
C PHE A 129 5.91 -25.49 -7.91
N SER A 130 6.95 -25.38 -8.72
CA SER A 130 8.33 -25.29 -8.27
C SER A 130 8.99 -24.15 -9.01
N VAL A 131 9.68 -23.29 -8.29
CA VAL A 131 10.50 -22.23 -8.87
C VAL A 131 11.94 -22.72 -8.86
N ASN A 132 12.57 -22.82 -10.03
CA ASN A 132 13.97 -23.21 -10.18
C ASN A 132 14.32 -24.54 -9.45
N ASN A 133 13.48 -25.56 -9.61
CA ASN A 133 13.61 -26.88 -8.96
C ASN A 133 13.55 -26.85 -7.41
N ARG A 134 13.27 -25.70 -6.79
CA ARG A 134 12.89 -25.64 -5.38
C ARG A 134 11.40 -25.94 -5.32
N LEU A 135 11.09 -27.16 -4.91
CA LEU A 135 9.73 -27.64 -4.76
C LEU A 135 9.06 -26.89 -3.60
N GLN A 136 8.30 -25.85 -3.91
CA GLN A 136 7.35 -25.27 -2.96
C GLN A 136 5.99 -25.89 -3.25
N GLN A 137 5.76 -27.11 -2.74
CA GLN A 137 4.42 -27.69 -2.77
C GLN A 137 3.51 -26.89 -1.86
N ARG A 138 2.77 -25.95 -2.44
CA ARG A 138 1.66 -25.29 -1.79
C ARG A 138 0.39 -25.73 -2.50
N ASN A 139 -0.54 -26.27 -1.73
CA ASN A 139 -1.91 -26.43 -2.19
C ASN A 139 -2.51 -25.03 -2.22
N ILE A 140 -2.45 -24.40 -3.39
CA ILE A 140 -3.19 -23.18 -3.67
C ILE A 140 -4.68 -23.56 -3.72
N GLN A 141 -5.58 -22.68 -3.26
CA GLN A 141 -7.02 -22.90 -3.34
C GLN A 141 -7.59 -22.02 -4.46
N ASN A 142 -8.45 -22.61 -5.28
CA ASN A 142 -8.09 -22.89 -6.68
C ASN A 142 -9.17 -22.43 -7.67
N SER A 143 -9.75 -21.27 -7.46
CA SER A 143 -10.59 -20.55 -8.44
C SER A 143 -11.00 -19.25 -7.77
N LEU A 144 -11.34 -18.23 -8.58
CA LEU A 144 -12.10 -17.11 -8.03
C LEU A 144 -13.32 -17.70 -7.32
N PRO A 145 -13.43 -17.53 -6.00
CA PRO A 145 -14.49 -18.20 -5.26
C PRO A 145 -15.82 -17.73 -5.82
N GLN A 146 -16.67 -18.69 -6.18
CA GLN A 146 -17.98 -18.37 -6.77
C GLN A 146 -18.89 -17.67 -5.76
N VAL A 147 -18.70 -17.99 -4.47
CA VAL A 147 -19.39 -17.36 -3.35
C VAL A 147 -18.35 -16.84 -2.38
N ILE A 148 -18.28 -15.51 -2.26
CA ILE A 148 -17.43 -14.82 -1.30
C ILE A 148 -18.21 -14.64 0.00
N LYS A 149 -17.59 -15.01 1.12
CA LYS A 149 -18.10 -14.79 2.47
C LYS A 149 -17.41 -13.61 3.14
N LYS A 150 -16.12 -13.43 2.89
CA LYS A 150 -15.33 -12.36 3.47
C LYS A 150 -14.15 -11.98 2.60
N PHE A 151 -13.91 -10.69 2.42
CA PHE A 151 -12.64 -10.20 1.89
C PHE A 151 -12.05 -9.11 2.79
N ILE A 152 -10.74 -8.90 2.67
CA ILE A 152 -10.02 -7.86 3.39
C ILE A 152 -9.71 -6.71 2.44
N VAL A 153 -9.74 -5.49 2.95
CA VAL A 153 -9.26 -4.28 2.29
C VAL A 153 -8.09 -3.72 3.09
N MET A 154 -6.97 -3.48 2.42
CA MET A 154 -5.73 -2.96 3.02
C MET A 154 -4.99 -2.05 2.04
N THR A 155 -4.16 -1.13 2.53
CA THR A 155 -3.45 -0.12 1.74
C THR A 155 -2.27 0.45 2.54
N ASP A 156 -1.39 1.23 1.92
CA ASP A 156 -0.31 1.97 2.59
C ASP A 156 0.57 1.08 3.47
N VAL A 157 0.90 -0.11 2.94
CA VAL A 157 1.71 -1.10 3.63
C VAL A 157 3.20 -0.75 3.58
N HIS A 158 3.67 0.02 2.57
CA HIS A 158 5.03 0.60 2.54
C HIS A 158 6.11 -0.36 3.06
N LEU A 159 6.17 -1.60 2.55
CA LEU A 159 7.13 -2.65 2.95
C LEU A 159 6.94 -3.30 4.32
N ASN A 160 5.99 -2.81 5.13
CA ASN A 160 5.74 -3.32 6.47
C ASN A 160 4.89 -4.59 6.44
N ASN A 161 5.56 -5.73 6.36
CA ASN A 161 4.91 -7.03 6.36
C ASN A 161 4.61 -7.58 7.77
N GLU A 162 4.92 -6.87 8.86
CA GLU A 162 4.68 -7.35 10.24
C GLU A 162 3.18 -7.63 10.44
N TYR A 163 2.33 -6.70 10.02
CA TYR A 163 0.87 -6.82 10.20
C TYR A 163 0.21 -7.79 9.24
N MET A 164 0.91 -8.18 8.16
CA MET A 164 0.44 -9.21 7.24
C MET A 164 0.55 -10.61 7.86
N ILE A 165 1.48 -10.81 8.80
CA ILE A 165 1.67 -12.09 9.51
C ILE A 165 0.53 -12.34 10.49
N SER A 166 0.05 -11.30 11.18
CA SER A 166 -0.97 -11.41 12.22
C SER A 166 -2.39 -11.52 11.68
N MET A 167 -2.58 -11.55 10.35
CA MET A 167 -3.91 -11.62 9.77
C MET A 167 -4.55 -13.00 9.99
N ASP A 168 -5.78 -13.00 10.52
CA ASP A 168 -6.65 -14.17 10.50
C ASP A 168 -6.75 -14.68 9.06
N GLN A 169 -6.62 -15.99 8.87
CA GLN A 169 -6.65 -16.64 7.56
C GLN A 169 -8.07 -16.90 7.06
N ASN A 170 -9.10 -16.59 7.84
CA ASN A 170 -10.50 -16.80 7.50
C ASN A 170 -11.08 -15.68 6.62
N TYR A 171 -10.52 -15.54 5.42
CA TYR A 171 -11.02 -14.67 4.35
C TYR A 171 -10.70 -15.28 2.98
N ASP A 172 -11.48 -14.90 1.97
CA ASP A 172 -11.43 -15.47 0.62
C ASP A 172 -10.33 -14.81 -0.24
N PHE A 173 -10.20 -13.48 -0.21
CA PHE A 173 -9.14 -12.73 -0.90
C PHE A 173 -8.87 -11.36 -0.26
N ASN A 174 -7.78 -10.71 -0.68
CA ASN A 174 -7.39 -9.37 -0.22
C ASN A 174 -7.42 -8.35 -1.37
N LEU A 175 -8.14 -7.25 -1.17
CA LEU A 175 -8.11 -6.06 -2.00
C LEU A 175 -7.07 -5.07 -1.43
N MET A 176 -5.96 -4.90 -2.16
CA MET A 176 -4.90 -3.96 -1.82
C MET A 176 -5.12 -2.66 -2.60
N VAL A 177 -5.39 -1.56 -1.90
CA VAL A 177 -5.79 -0.29 -2.53
C VAL A 177 -4.59 0.65 -2.72
N GLY A 178 -3.45 0.13 -3.17
CA GLY A 178 -2.23 0.90 -3.43
C GLY A 178 -1.30 1.09 -2.23
N ASP A 179 -0.11 1.59 -2.55
CA ASP A 179 1.03 1.88 -1.66
C ASP A 179 1.53 0.64 -0.90
N TYR A 180 1.73 -0.45 -1.66
CA TYR A 180 2.40 -1.65 -1.15
C TYR A 180 3.92 -1.50 -1.14
N SER A 181 4.46 -0.71 -2.07
CA SER A 181 5.87 -0.34 -2.14
C SER A 181 6.08 1.10 -1.67
N PHE A 182 7.32 1.48 -1.34
CA PHE A 182 7.63 2.85 -0.97
C PHE A 182 8.20 3.65 -2.16
N GLY A 183 8.90 2.99 -3.07
CA GLY A 183 9.51 3.59 -4.25
C GLY A 183 9.23 2.83 -5.54
N GLY A 184 8.22 1.96 -5.57
CA GLY A 184 7.87 1.20 -6.77
C GLY A 184 8.89 0.13 -7.14
N LEU A 185 9.75 -0.28 -6.22
CA LEU A 185 10.83 -1.22 -6.52
C LEU A 185 10.36 -2.68 -6.44
N PRO A 186 10.86 -3.60 -7.30
CA PRO A 186 10.40 -4.99 -7.27
C PRO A 186 10.69 -5.73 -5.95
N HIS A 187 11.84 -5.47 -5.32
CA HIS A 187 12.20 -6.07 -4.03
C HIS A 187 11.37 -5.50 -2.86
N GLU A 188 10.75 -4.35 -3.05
CA GLU A 188 9.88 -3.72 -2.07
C GLU A 188 8.51 -4.38 -2.09
N PHE A 189 7.97 -4.55 -3.30
CA PHE A 189 6.79 -5.37 -3.56
C PHE A 189 7.00 -6.79 -2.99
N ALA A 190 8.16 -7.39 -3.22
CA ALA A 190 8.56 -8.67 -2.65
C ALA A 190 8.36 -8.79 -1.15
N LYS A 191 8.89 -7.80 -0.43
CA LYS A 191 8.87 -7.77 1.02
C LYS A 191 7.44 -7.68 1.53
N CYS A 192 6.63 -6.81 0.93
CA CYS A 192 5.22 -6.62 1.29
C CYS A 192 4.42 -7.94 1.23
N PHE A 193 4.58 -8.72 0.16
CA PHE A 193 3.76 -9.91 -0.09
C PHE A 193 4.37 -11.23 0.40
N SER A 194 5.59 -11.21 0.97
CA SER A 194 6.29 -12.39 1.47
C SER A 194 5.45 -13.29 2.40
N ASN A 195 4.54 -12.70 3.19
CA ASN A 195 3.74 -13.40 4.19
C ASN A 195 2.28 -13.71 3.78
N ILE A 196 1.85 -13.32 2.57
CA ILE A 196 0.47 -13.53 2.09
C ILE A 196 0.37 -14.23 0.73
N HIS A 197 1.41 -14.95 0.35
CA HIS A 197 1.52 -15.69 -0.92
C HIS A 197 0.43 -16.78 -1.13
N HIS A 198 -0.23 -17.21 -0.06
CA HIS A 198 -1.29 -18.22 -0.09
C HIS A 198 -2.70 -17.63 -0.30
N LYS A 199 -2.82 -16.32 -0.48
CA LYS A 199 -4.10 -15.63 -0.69
C LYS A 199 -4.15 -14.96 -2.06
N LEU A 200 -5.35 -14.94 -2.64
CA LEU A 200 -5.63 -14.19 -3.86
C LEU A 200 -5.60 -12.69 -3.57
N LEU A 201 -5.00 -11.93 -4.48
CA LEU A 201 -4.81 -10.49 -4.37
C LEU A 201 -5.50 -9.78 -5.52
N LEU A 202 -6.25 -8.73 -5.20
CA LEU A 202 -6.73 -7.75 -6.16
C LEU A 202 -6.02 -6.43 -5.87
N LEU A 203 -5.24 -5.92 -6.83
CA LEU A 203 -4.33 -4.80 -6.60
C LEU A 203 -4.81 -3.54 -7.34
N ALA A 204 -4.95 -2.44 -6.61
CA ALA A 204 -5.00 -1.08 -7.15
C ALA A 204 -3.63 -0.43 -7.00
N VAL A 205 -3.29 0.51 -7.88
CA VAL A 205 -1.98 1.18 -7.86
C VAL A 205 -2.06 2.44 -7.00
N GLY A 206 -1.09 2.60 -6.08
CA GLY A 206 -0.91 3.81 -5.28
C GLY A 206 0.17 4.74 -5.82
N ASN A 207 0.32 5.91 -5.18
CA ASN A 207 1.31 6.88 -5.61
C ASN A 207 2.74 6.35 -5.50
N HIS A 208 3.06 5.66 -4.40
CA HIS A 208 4.40 5.13 -4.21
C HIS A 208 4.73 4.00 -5.19
N ASP A 209 3.72 3.31 -5.70
CA ASP A 209 3.89 2.21 -6.64
C ASP A 209 4.18 2.71 -8.07
N GLU A 210 3.55 3.81 -8.50
CA GLU A 210 3.77 4.39 -9.84
C GLU A 210 5.19 4.93 -10.07
N LEU A 211 5.99 5.07 -9.01
CA LEU A 211 7.35 5.59 -9.11
C LEU A 211 8.34 4.64 -9.80
N GLY A 212 7.95 3.37 -9.98
CA GLY A 212 8.86 2.34 -10.47
C GLY A 212 8.21 1.36 -11.45
N TYR A 213 8.37 0.07 -11.16
CA TYR A 213 8.17 -1.03 -12.12
C TYR A 213 6.77 -1.64 -12.02
N ILE A 214 5.77 -0.89 -11.54
CA ILE A 214 4.49 -1.49 -11.18
C ILE A 214 3.73 -2.04 -12.40
N SER A 215 3.87 -1.42 -13.57
CA SER A 215 3.29 -1.94 -14.82
C SER A 215 3.90 -3.27 -15.24
N ASP A 216 5.17 -3.52 -14.90
CA ASP A 216 5.86 -4.77 -15.20
C ASP A 216 5.47 -5.85 -14.19
N ILE A 217 5.14 -5.45 -12.97
CA ILE A 217 4.68 -6.34 -11.89
C ILE A 217 3.20 -6.69 -12.06
N ILE A 218 2.33 -5.72 -12.33
CA ILE A 218 0.89 -5.93 -12.50
C ILE A 218 0.61 -5.79 -14.01
N GLN A 219 0.55 -6.92 -14.71
CA GLN A 219 0.43 -6.98 -16.17
C GLN A 219 -1.01 -6.72 -16.64
N ARG A 220 -1.58 -5.56 -16.24
CA ARG A 220 -2.91 -5.11 -16.64
C ARG A 220 -3.00 -3.57 -16.60
N PRO A 221 -3.99 -2.96 -17.30
CA PRO A 221 -4.24 -1.52 -17.19
C PRO A 221 -4.51 -1.08 -15.74
N THR A 222 -4.22 0.17 -15.39
CA THR A 222 -4.46 0.71 -14.04
C THR A 222 -5.93 1.01 -13.75
N ASN A 223 -6.75 1.18 -14.80
CA ASN A 223 -8.20 1.22 -14.73
C ASN A 223 -8.75 -0.11 -15.27
N PHE A 224 -9.46 -0.87 -14.44
CA PHE A 224 -10.00 -2.16 -14.86
C PHE A 224 -11.24 -2.57 -14.05
N TYR A 225 -12.02 -3.50 -14.62
CA TYR A 225 -13.08 -4.21 -13.94
C TYR A 225 -12.61 -5.62 -13.58
N GLN A 226 -13.01 -6.09 -12.40
CA GLN A 226 -12.81 -7.47 -11.97
C GLN A 226 -14.05 -7.97 -11.25
N GLN A 227 -14.58 -9.12 -11.68
CA GLN A 227 -15.58 -9.85 -10.91
C GLN A 227 -14.93 -10.96 -10.10
N VAL A 228 -15.35 -11.11 -8.85
CA VAL A 228 -14.96 -12.20 -7.94
C VAL A 228 -16.22 -12.73 -7.28
N GLY A 229 -16.72 -13.87 -7.76
CA GLY A 229 -18.01 -14.41 -7.35
C GLY A 229 -19.15 -13.41 -7.62
N GLN A 230 -19.89 -13.09 -6.57
CA GLN A 230 -20.99 -12.13 -6.60
C GLN A 230 -20.56 -10.65 -6.46
N LEU A 231 -19.26 -10.37 -6.39
CA LEU A 231 -18.71 -9.03 -6.15
C LEU A 231 -18.06 -8.48 -7.43
N GLY A 232 -18.42 -7.26 -7.81
CA GLY A 232 -17.80 -6.51 -8.91
C GLY A 232 -16.91 -5.40 -8.39
N PHE A 233 -15.71 -5.24 -8.96
CA PHE A 233 -14.74 -4.23 -8.57
C PHE A 233 -14.34 -3.38 -9.77
N PHE A 234 -14.60 -2.08 -9.69
CA PHE A 234 -13.97 -1.09 -10.56
C PHE A 234 -12.74 -0.53 -9.85
N VAL A 235 -11.57 -0.92 -10.31
CA VAL A 235 -10.29 -0.41 -9.83
C VAL A 235 -9.90 0.76 -10.73
N ILE A 236 -9.68 1.93 -10.13
CA ILE A 236 -9.40 3.17 -10.85
C ILE A 236 -8.19 3.90 -10.27
N ASN A 237 -7.44 4.53 -11.16
CA ASN A 237 -6.28 5.33 -10.83
C ASN A 237 -6.49 6.78 -11.28
N VAL A 238 -6.59 7.67 -10.30
CA VAL A 238 -6.80 9.11 -10.49
C VAL A 238 -5.55 9.92 -10.17
N LEU A 239 -4.51 9.27 -9.64
CA LEU A 239 -3.24 9.88 -9.28
C LEU A 239 -2.41 10.07 -10.52
N GLN A 240 -1.55 11.08 -10.56
CA GLN A 240 -0.52 11.20 -11.57
C GLN A 240 0.85 11.10 -10.88
N ALA A 241 1.63 10.09 -11.27
CA ALA A 241 3.01 9.92 -10.84
C ALA A 241 3.77 11.27 -10.90
N GLY A 242 4.17 11.74 -9.73
CA GLY A 242 5.16 12.80 -9.58
C GLY A 242 6.56 12.21 -9.50
N ASN A 243 7.58 13.06 -9.38
CA ASN A 243 8.86 12.59 -8.84
C ASN A 243 8.75 12.38 -7.32
N ILE A 244 9.72 11.71 -6.70
CA ILE A 244 9.72 11.42 -5.25
C ILE A 244 9.63 12.65 -4.34
N TYR A 245 9.81 13.86 -4.89
CA TYR A 245 9.81 15.15 -4.18
C TYR A 245 8.58 16.02 -4.48
N SER A 246 7.87 15.77 -5.58
CA SER A 246 6.60 16.42 -5.89
C SER A 246 5.48 15.52 -5.38
N SER A 247 4.76 16.00 -4.36
CA SER A 247 3.53 15.36 -3.88
C SER A 247 2.68 14.97 -5.08
N GLN A 248 2.30 13.70 -5.15
CA GLN A 248 1.43 13.25 -6.23
C GLN A 248 0.08 13.93 -6.09
N PHE A 249 -0.46 14.40 -7.20
CA PHE A 249 -1.72 15.11 -7.23
C PHE A 249 -2.74 14.28 -8.00
N VAL A 250 -3.99 14.40 -7.59
CA VAL A 250 -5.11 13.96 -8.40
C VAL A 250 -5.12 14.75 -9.70
N SER A 251 -5.08 14.06 -10.83
CA SER A 251 -5.14 14.67 -12.15
C SER A 251 -6.58 14.71 -12.64
N ASN A 252 -7.07 15.91 -13.00
CA ASN A 252 -8.44 16.05 -13.52
C ASN A 252 -8.69 15.17 -14.75
N GLN A 253 -7.70 15.06 -15.65
CA GLN A 253 -7.80 14.17 -16.82
C GLN A 253 -7.95 12.71 -16.39
N ARG A 254 -7.13 12.23 -15.44
CA ARG A 254 -7.23 10.84 -14.97
C ARG A 254 -8.52 10.57 -14.20
N VAL A 255 -9.07 11.58 -13.49
CA VAL A 255 -10.41 11.51 -12.90
C VAL A 255 -11.48 11.32 -13.98
N ASP A 256 -11.44 12.14 -15.03
CA ASP A 256 -12.41 12.07 -16.11
C ASP A 256 -12.29 10.74 -16.87
N ASP A 257 -11.08 10.27 -17.14
CA ASP A 257 -10.80 8.98 -17.77
C ASP A 257 -11.31 7.81 -16.91
N ALA A 258 -11.06 7.85 -15.60
CA ALA A 258 -11.49 6.83 -14.65
C ALA A 258 -13.02 6.72 -14.56
N LEU A 259 -13.71 7.86 -14.46
CA LEU A 259 -15.17 7.87 -14.35
C LEU A 259 -15.85 7.54 -15.69
N THR A 260 -15.26 7.96 -16.81
CA THR A 260 -15.70 7.55 -18.16
C THR A 260 -15.52 6.04 -18.32
N PHE A 261 -14.38 5.49 -17.89
CA PHE A 261 -14.14 4.05 -17.88
C PHE A 261 -15.23 3.30 -17.09
N ILE A 262 -15.56 3.71 -15.87
CA ILE A 262 -16.61 3.04 -15.09
C ILE A 262 -17.96 3.11 -15.81
N LYS A 263 -18.33 4.31 -16.29
CA LYS A 263 -19.59 4.54 -16.99
C LYS A 263 -19.72 3.63 -18.22
N ASP A 264 -18.69 3.58 -19.05
CA ASP A 264 -18.71 2.83 -20.30
C ASP A 264 -18.62 1.31 -20.08
N ASN A 265 -18.16 0.87 -18.90
CA ASN A 265 -17.96 -0.54 -18.57
C ASN A 265 -18.90 -1.06 -17.47
N LEU A 266 -19.92 -0.30 -17.08
CA LEU A 266 -20.84 -0.70 -16.01
C LEU A 266 -21.58 -2.00 -16.34
N TYR A 267 -21.82 -2.28 -17.62
CA TYR A 267 -22.42 -3.51 -18.12
C TYR A 267 -21.62 -4.78 -17.77
N LEU A 268 -20.29 -4.66 -17.58
CA LEU A 268 -19.46 -5.79 -17.14
C LEU A 268 -19.86 -6.29 -15.74
N ALA A 269 -20.51 -5.42 -14.96
CA ALA A 269 -20.98 -5.72 -13.62
C ALA A 269 -22.44 -6.18 -13.57
N ASP A 270 -23.09 -6.49 -14.69
CA ASP A 270 -24.52 -6.85 -14.71
C ASP A 270 -24.84 -8.08 -13.86
N SER A 271 -23.90 -9.01 -13.69
CA SER A 271 -24.08 -10.19 -12.83
C SER A 271 -23.61 -10.01 -11.38
N ALA A 272 -22.98 -8.88 -11.03
CA ALA A 272 -22.54 -8.60 -9.66
C ALA A 272 -23.71 -8.12 -8.78
N GLU A 273 -23.81 -8.67 -7.56
CA GLU A 273 -24.80 -8.26 -6.54
C GLU A 273 -24.34 -7.02 -5.78
N HIS A 274 -23.02 -6.91 -5.57
CA HIS A 274 -22.37 -5.79 -4.90
C HIS A 274 -21.24 -5.26 -5.77
N ILE A 275 -21.27 -3.96 -6.06
CA ILE A 275 -20.25 -3.26 -6.83
C ILE A 275 -19.45 -2.39 -5.86
N PHE A 276 -18.12 -2.47 -5.95
CA PHE A 276 -17.18 -1.64 -5.22
C PHE A 276 -16.32 -0.86 -6.18
N ILE A 277 -15.91 0.34 -5.77
CA ILE A 277 -14.91 1.13 -6.48
C ILE A 277 -13.66 1.18 -5.60
N ALA A 278 -12.48 0.96 -6.17
CA ALA A 278 -11.21 1.04 -5.45
C ALA A 278 -10.32 2.08 -6.12
N SER A 279 -9.86 3.06 -5.35
CA SER A 279 -8.89 4.06 -5.82
C SER A 279 -7.98 4.45 -4.68
N HIS A 280 -6.67 4.55 -4.92
CA HIS A 280 -5.75 4.86 -3.83
C HIS A 280 -6.01 6.22 -3.19
N HIS A 281 -6.23 7.27 -4.00
CA HIS A 281 -6.61 8.57 -3.47
C HIS A 281 -8.09 8.58 -3.04
N ALA A 282 -8.36 9.16 -1.88
CA ALA A 282 -9.70 9.25 -1.33
C ALA A 282 -10.60 10.26 -2.07
N VAL A 283 -11.90 9.93 -2.17
CA VAL A 283 -12.96 10.87 -2.60
C VAL A 283 -13.22 11.87 -1.47
N TYR A 284 -13.43 11.35 -0.27
CA TYR A 284 -13.55 12.12 0.96
C TYR A 284 -12.49 11.69 1.95
N SER A 285 -11.85 12.64 2.63
CA SER A 285 -10.94 12.29 3.72
C SER A 285 -10.76 13.42 4.74
N THR A 286 -10.62 13.01 6.00
CA THR A 286 -10.21 13.87 7.12
C THR A 286 -8.69 13.90 7.33
N GLY A 287 -7.93 13.11 6.56
CA GLY A 287 -6.47 13.01 6.69
C GLY A 287 -5.71 14.20 6.09
N PHE A 288 -4.40 14.01 5.93
CA PHE A 288 -3.47 15.09 5.55
C PHE A 288 -3.74 15.66 4.16
N TYR A 289 -3.67 14.81 3.15
CA TYR A 289 -3.81 15.20 1.76
C TYR A 289 -5.27 15.54 1.48
N GLY A 290 -6.18 14.77 2.09
CA GLY A 290 -7.60 15.06 2.12
C GLY A 290 -8.33 14.80 0.83
N SER A 291 -9.54 15.35 0.74
CA SER A 291 -10.37 15.27 -0.46
C SER A 291 -9.82 16.14 -1.59
N SER A 292 -9.76 15.59 -2.81
CA SER A 292 -9.65 16.40 -4.02
C SER A 292 -11.04 16.91 -4.40
N LEU A 293 -11.23 18.24 -4.41
CA LEU A 293 -12.52 18.86 -4.72
C LEU A 293 -13.07 18.41 -6.09
N TYR A 294 -12.20 18.35 -7.10
CA TYR A 294 -12.60 17.93 -8.44
C TYR A 294 -13.04 16.46 -8.45
N PHE A 295 -12.26 15.57 -7.84
CA PHE A 295 -12.61 14.15 -7.78
C PHE A 295 -13.89 13.90 -6.99
N ALA A 296 -14.03 14.54 -5.84
CA ALA A 296 -15.23 14.44 -5.01
C ALA A 296 -16.48 14.89 -5.77
N SER A 297 -16.43 16.09 -6.37
CA SER A 297 -17.54 16.63 -7.16
C SER A 297 -17.91 15.74 -8.35
N LYS A 298 -16.92 15.22 -9.09
CA LYS A 298 -17.17 14.35 -10.24
C LYS A 298 -17.69 12.98 -9.85
N MET A 299 -17.19 12.39 -8.76
CA MET A 299 -17.69 11.13 -8.23
C MET A 299 -19.14 11.27 -7.74
N GLU A 300 -19.47 12.35 -7.03
CA GLU A 300 -20.86 12.62 -6.63
C GLU A 300 -21.79 12.73 -7.83
N GLN A 301 -21.40 13.52 -8.83
CA GLN A 301 -22.16 13.64 -10.07
C GLN A 301 -22.35 12.28 -10.76
N PHE A 302 -21.29 11.48 -10.84
CA PHE A 302 -21.34 10.13 -11.40
C PHE A 302 -22.35 9.24 -10.66
N LEU A 303 -22.29 9.22 -9.32
CA LEU A 303 -23.19 8.40 -8.51
C LEU A 303 -24.64 8.85 -8.62
N ASP A 304 -24.90 10.16 -8.63
CA ASP A 304 -26.25 10.71 -8.75
C ASP A 304 -26.87 10.43 -10.13
N GLN A 305 -26.06 10.52 -11.19
CA GLN A 305 -26.53 10.29 -12.57
C GLN A 305 -26.79 8.81 -12.87
N ASN A 306 -25.95 7.90 -12.34
CA ASN A 306 -26.10 6.47 -12.62
C ASN A 306 -27.07 5.79 -11.65
N ASN A 307 -27.21 6.31 -10.42
CA ASN A 307 -28.10 5.83 -9.36
C ASN A 307 -28.14 4.29 -9.23
N ASN A 308 -27.00 3.63 -9.43
CA ASN A 308 -26.91 2.18 -9.36
C ASN A 308 -26.82 1.76 -7.90
N SER A 309 -27.94 1.29 -7.35
CA SER A 309 -28.06 0.88 -5.95
C SER A 309 -27.13 -0.28 -5.57
N ARG A 310 -26.55 -0.99 -6.56
CA ARG A 310 -25.56 -2.05 -6.33
C ARG A 310 -24.19 -1.51 -5.97
N ILE A 311 -23.89 -0.23 -6.22
CA ILE A 311 -22.64 0.40 -5.77
C ILE A 311 -22.71 0.55 -4.25
N ARG A 312 -21.85 -0.18 -3.53
CA ARG A 312 -21.92 -0.31 -2.06
C ARG A 312 -20.91 0.56 -1.35
N ALA A 313 -19.67 0.53 -1.81
CA ALA A 313 -18.61 1.33 -1.22
C ALA A 313 -17.53 1.74 -2.21
N VAL A 314 -16.86 2.84 -1.88
CA VAL A 314 -15.59 3.27 -2.46
C VAL A 314 -14.50 3.07 -1.41
N PHE A 315 -13.47 2.29 -1.74
CA PHE A 315 -12.31 2.06 -0.87
C PHE A 315 -11.11 2.87 -1.35
N SER A 316 -10.39 3.45 -0.40
CA SER A 316 -9.19 4.26 -0.63
C SER A 316 -8.16 4.13 0.49
N GLY A 317 -7.00 4.77 0.30
CA GLY A 317 -5.89 4.87 1.25
C GLY A 317 -5.29 6.28 1.22
N HIS A 318 -3.97 6.38 1.04
CA HIS A 318 -3.17 7.60 0.83
C HIS A 318 -2.99 8.48 2.06
N ASP A 319 -4.06 8.67 2.83
CA ASP A 319 -4.10 9.64 3.92
C ASP A 319 -3.63 9.09 5.28
N HIS A 320 -3.27 7.81 5.33
CA HIS A 320 -2.73 7.12 6.52
C HIS A 320 -3.60 7.27 7.79
N VAL A 321 -4.91 7.46 7.62
CA VAL A 321 -5.92 7.48 8.68
C VAL A 321 -7.07 6.56 8.31
N PHE A 322 -7.79 6.05 9.30
CA PHE A 322 -9.11 5.51 9.01
C PHE A 322 -10.11 6.66 8.95
N ALA A 323 -10.92 6.74 7.89
CA ALA A 323 -12.07 7.63 7.81
C ALA A 323 -13.23 6.96 7.07
N SER A 324 -14.44 7.28 7.47
CA SER A 324 -15.67 6.73 6.90
C SER A 324 -16.70 7.82 6.67
N PHE A 325 -17.38 7.72 5.53
CA PHE A 325 -18.43 8.62 5.11
C PHE A 325 -19.57 7.81 4.47
N LYS A 326 -20.78 8.35 4.43
CA LYS A 326 -21.91 7.72 3.74
C LYS A 326 -22.78 8.77 3.05
N ARG A 327 -22.95 8.62 1.73
CA ARG A 327 -23.78 9.49 0.89
C ARG A 327 -24.65 8.64 -0.02
N ASN A 328 -25.96 8.89 -0.04
CA ASN A 328 -26.92 8.20 -0.92
C ASN A 328 -26.80 6.66 -0.88
N GLY A 329 -26.58 6.10 0.32
CA GLY A 329 -26.45 4.66 0.52
C GLY A 329 -25.08 4.07 0.18
N VAL A 330 -24.15 4.84 -0.38
CA VAL A 330 -22.77 4.43 -0.69
C VAL A 330 -21.84 4.82 0.44
N PHE A 331 -21.03 3.87 0.92
CA PHE A 331 -19.96 4.15 1.87
C PHE A 331 -18.68 4.63 1.17
N PHE A 332 -17.94 5.52 1.79
CA PHE A 332 -16.60 5.90 1.34
C PHE A 332 -15.66 5.66 2.51
N PHE A 333 -14.66 4.82 2.28
CA PHE A 333 -13.68 4.46 3.28
C PHE A 333 -12.29 4.91 2.85
N VAL A 334 -11.63 5.67 3.72
CA VAL A 334 -10.19 5.77 3.76
C VAL A 334 -9.74 4.69 4.73
N ASN A 335 -9.12 3.64 4.23
CA ASN A 335 -8.63 2.57 5.07
C ASN A 335 -7.34 3.05 5.75
N GLY A 336 -7.22 2.81 7.07
CA GLY A 336 -6.02 3.21 7.81
C GLY A 336 -4.76 2.59 7.22
N ALA A 337 -3.61 3.24 7.47
CA ALA A 337 -2.36 2.77 6.90
C ALA A 337 -2.01 1.37 7.39
N GLY A 338 -1.63 0.49 6.47
CA GLY A 338 -1.12 -0.85 6.80
C GLY A 338 0.28 -0.85 7.41
N SER A 339 0.94 0.31 7.52
CA SER A 339 2.30 0.44 8.05
C SER A 339 2.45 1.43 9.21
N THR A 340 2.00 2.66 9.00
CA THR A 340 2.21 3.78 9.92
C THR A 340 1.05 4.75 9.85
N ALA A 341 0.34 4.91 10.97
CA ALA A 341 -0.62 5.99 11.11
C ALA A 341 0.17 7.29 11.32
N GLN A 342 -0.13 8.34 10.55
CA GLN A 342 0.54 9.63 10.67
C GLN A 342 -0.28 10.61 11.53
N ASP A 343 0.13 10.82 12.80
CA ASP A 343 -0.37 11.92 13.61
C ASP A 343 0.17 13.23 13.04
N MET A 344 -0.72 14.15 12.72
CA MET A 344 -0.31 15.40 12.13
C MET A 344 -0.84 16.67 12.80
N THR A 345 -1.15 16.59 14.08
CA THR A 345 -1.24 17.78 14.96
C THR A 345 -0.06 18.74 14.76
N VAL A 346 1.12 18.24 14.35
CA VAL A 346 2.37 19.00 14.22
C VAL A 346 2.43 19.93 12.98
N SER A 347 1.60 19.72 11.95
CA SER A 347 1.74 20.50 10.69
C SER A 347 0.92 21.80 10.65
N GLY A 348 -0.02 22.00 11.58
CA GLY A 348 -0.88 23.20 11.65
C GLY A 348 -1.79 23.44 10.44
N LYS A 349 -1.82 22.55 9.44
CA LYS A 349 -2.52 22.76 8.17
C LYS A 349 -3.97 22.27 8.13
N ARG A 350 -4.39 21.42 9.07
CA ARG A 350 -5.78 20.93 9.20
C ARG A 350 -6.16 20.76 10.67
N GLU A 351 -7.37 21.19 11.02
CA GLU A 351 -7.89 21.21 12.41
C GLU A 351 -8.43 19.84 12.89
N TRP A 352 -8.54 18.85 12.00
CA TRP A 352 -9.12 17.54 12.28
C TRP A 352 -8.11 16.51 12.78
N SER A 353 -7.13 16.97 13.55
CA SER A 353 -5.99 16.22 14.04
C SER A 353 -6.23 15.50 15.37
N THR A 354 -7.50 15.28 15.77
CA THR A 354 -7.80 14.54 17.00
C THR A 354 -7.74 13.03 16.77
N ASN A 355 -7.34 12.26 17.80
CA ASN A 355 -7.25 10.80 17.77
C ASN A 355 -8.53 10.09 17.28
N ILE A 356 -9.72 10.68 17.51
CA ILE A 356 -11.01 10.15 17.05
C ILE A 356 -11.95 11.34 16.74
N LEU A 357 -12.58 11.31 15.56
CA LEU A 357 -13.66 12.22 15.17
C LEU A 357 -14.94 11.41 14.93
N ASN A 358 -16.07 11.94 15.37
CA ASN A 358 -17.39 11.39 15.08
C ASN A 358 -18.19 12.44 14.32
N GLY A 359 -18.83 12.04 13.22
CA GLY A 359 -19.58 12.93 12.36
C GLY A 359 -21.08 12.99 12.67
N PRO A 360 -21.84 13.78 11.89
CA PRO A 360 -21.34 14.66 10.82
C PRO A 360 -20.43 15.76 11.37
N LEU A 361 -19.47 16.22 10.57
CA LEU A 361 -18.57 17.30 10.95
C LEU A 361 -19.09 18.65 10.45
N GLU A 362 -18.66 19.75 11.05
CA GLU A 362 -18.94 21.09 10.53
C GLU A 362 -17.95 21.46 9.40
N LYS A 363 -18.43 22.18 8.39
CA LYS A 363 -17.56 22.78 7.38
C LYS A 363 -16.71 23.86 8.01
N LYS A 364 -15.39 23.71 8.01
CA LYS A 364 -14.49 24.72 8.57
C LYS A 364 -13.75 25.51 7.50
N SER A 365 -13.55 24.92 6.33
CA SER A 365 -12.88 25.55 5.21
C SER A 365 -13.62 25.33 3.88
N LYS A 366 -13.34 26.19 2.90
CA LYS A 366 -13.84 26.01 1.52
C LYS A 366 -13.29 24.77 0.81
N ASN A 367 -12.19 24.21 1.33
CA ASN A 367 -11.53 23.02 0.80
C ASN A 367 -12.02 21.74 1.49
N ASP A 368 -12.84 21.86 2.53
CA ASP A 368 -13.46 20.74 3.22
C ASP A 368 -14.65 20.27 2.39
N TRP A 369 -14.67 18.97 2.06
CA TRP A 369 -15.70 18.37 1.21
C TRP A 369 -16.14 17.02 1.77
N GLY A 370 -17.45 16.78 1.80
CA GLY A 370 -18.07 15.55 2.33
C GLY A 370 -18.22 15.51 3.86
N TYR A 371 -18.01 16.63 4.56
CA TYR A 371 -18.07 16.72 6.02
C TYR A 371 -19.46 16.35 6.59
N GLU A 372 -20.51 16.71 5.87
CA GLU A 372 -21.91 16.39 6.20
C GLU A 372 -22.22 14.89 6.06
N ASN A 373 -21.39 14.18 5.29
CA ASN A 373 -21.48 12.74 5.08
C ASN A 373 -20.55 11.95 6.01
N HIS A 374 -19.71 12.62 6.81
CA HIS A 374 -18.74 11.98 7.70
C HIS A 374 -19.44 11.16 8.78
N LEU A 375 -18.92 9.97 9.06
CA LEU A 375 -19.39 9.10 10.13
C LEU A 375 -18.36 9.02 11.26
N LYS A 376 -17.13 8.59 10.94
CA LYS A 376 -16.08 8.36 11.94
C LYS A 376 -14.71 8.38 11.29
N SER A 377 -13.73 8.96 11.97
CA SER A 377 -12.31 8.81 11.63
C SER A 377 -11.45 8.71 12.88
N PHE A 378 -10.28 8.08 12.74
CA PHE A 378 -9.32 7.94 13.82
C PHE A 378 -7.94 7.54 13.29
N LEU A 379 -6.92 7.77 14.11
CA LEU A 379 -5.54 7.50 13.78
C LEU A 379 -5.10 6.14 14.31
N ARG A 380 -5.26 5.08 13.50
CA ARG A 380 -4.78 3.73 13.81
C ARG A 380 -4.33 3.01 12.54
N VAL A 381 -3.44 2.04 12.71
CA VAL A 381 -3.07 1.08 11.66
C VAL A 381 -4.19 0.04 11.61
N THR A 382 -4.99 0.03 10.54
CA THR A 382 -6.20 -0.79 10.46
C THR A 382 -6.32 -1.53 9.14
N ARG A 383 -7.18 -2.55 9.13
CA ARG A 383 -7.77 -3.10 7.91
C ARG A 383 -9.29 -3.04 7.98
N THR A 384 -9.94 -3.12 6.83
CA THR A 384 -11.40 -3.33 6.77
C THR A 384 -11.69 -4.76 6.33
N GLU A 385 -12.46 -5.48 7.13
CA GLU A 385 -13.03 -6.79 6.81
C GLU A 385 -14.45 -6.58 6.27
N VAL A 386 -14.69 -7.04 5.06
CA VAL A 386 -16.02 -6.95 4.42
C VAL A 386 -16.65 -8.32 4.46
N ASN A 387 -17.66 -8.46 5.30
CA ASN A 387 -18.41 -9.70 5.48
C ASN A 387 -19.69 -9.64 4.64
N ILE A 388 -19.94 -10.68 3.86
CA ILE A 388 -21.18 -10.87 3.14
C ILE A 388 -22.13 -11.58 4.10
N VAL A 389 -23.23 -10.92 4.45
CA VAL A 389 -24.25 -11.42 5.38
C VAL A 389 -25.58 -11.62 4.63
N GLN A 390 -26.50 -12.39 5.21
CA GLN A 390 -27.72 -12.86 4.53
C GLN A 390 -28.50 -11.76 3.77
N ASN A 391 -28.53 -10.52 4.30
CA ASN A 391 -29.29 -9.40 3.74
C ASN A 391 -28.40 -8.18 3.45
N GLY A 392 -27.10 -8.37 3.18
CA GLY A 392 -26.23 -7.27 2.78
C GLY A 392 -24.77 -7.42 3.19
N LEU A 393 -24.16 -6.32 3.60
CA LEU A 393 -22.73 -6.25 3.92
C LEU A 393 -22.50 -5.71 5.33
N ARG A 394 -21.45 -6.21 5.97
CA ARG A 394 -20.90 -5.67 7.22
C ARG A 394 -19.43 -5.34 7.04
N PHE A 395 -19.07 -4.08 7.27
CA PHE A 395 -17.71 -3.57 7.21
C PHE A 395 -17.15 -3.47 8.64
N ASP A 396 -16.30 -4.41 9.04
CA ASP A 396 -15.62 -4.41 10.34
C ASP A 396 -14.22 -3.81 10.20
N VAL A 397 -13.94 -2.73 10.91
CA VAL A 397 -12.64 -2.08 10.91
C VAL A 397 -11.84 -2.61 12.08
N ARG A 398 -10.77 -3.33 11.78
CA ARG A 398 -9.94 -4.00 12.79
C ARG A 398 -8.60 -3.28 12.93
N ASP A 399 -8.21 -3.04 14.16
CA ASP A 399 -6.88 -2.56 14.51
C ASP A 399 -5.85 -3.68 14.28
N LEU A 400 -4.78 -3.39 13.55
CA LEU A 400 -3.80 -4.41 13.17
C LEU A 400 -2.86 -4.83 14.32
N GLU A 401 -2.73 -4.01 15.35
CA GLU A 401 -1.90 -4.33 16.51
C GLU A 401 -2.67 -5.19 17.52
N SER A 402 -3.84 -4.72 17.97
CA SER A 402 -4.68 -5.40 18.96
C SER A 402 -5.57 -6.51 18.37
N GLN A 403 -5.77 -6.51 17.05
CA GLN A 403 -6.75 -7.35 16.36
C GLN A 403 -8.20 -7.13 16.82
N GLU A 404 -8.51 -6.05 17.54
CA GLU A 404 -9.88 -5.74 17.97
C GLU A 404 -10.67 -5.03 16.87
N ILE A 405 -11.98 -5.32 16.80
CA ILE A 405 -12.90 -4.53 15.96
C ILE A 405 -13.11 -3.18 16.63
N VAL A 406 -12.62 -2.12 16.00
CA VAL A 406 -12.70 -0.74 16.52
C VAL A 406 -14.04 -0.09 16.16
N THR A 407 -14.60 -0.44 15.00
CA THR A 407 -15.90 0.03 14.55
C THR A 407 -16.48 -0.92 13.50
N SER A 408 -17.80 -0.94 13.37
CA SER A 408 -18.52 -1.72 12.36
C SER A 408 -19.55 -0.85 11.66
N PHE A 409 -19.81 -1.13 10.39
CA PHE A 409 -20.87 -0.49 9.61
C PHE A 409 -21.68 -1.56 8.88
N ASP A 410 -23.01 -1.48 9.00
CA ASP A 410 -23.91 -2.38 8.27
C ASP A 410 -24.52 -1.67 7.06
N GLN A 411 -24.65 -2.43 5.97
CA GLN A 411 -25.35 -2.04 4.76
C GLN A 411 -26.38 -3.10 4.41
N ILE A 412 -27.60 -2.89 4.87
CA ILE A 412 -28.72 -3.76 4.55
C ILE A 412 -29.18 -3.48 3.12
N VAL A 413 -29.30 -4.52 2.32
CA VAL A 413 -29.89 -4.47 0.98
C VAL A 413 -31.36 -4.82 1.13
N SER A 414 -32.22 -3.80 0.99
CA SER A 414 -33.68 -3.94 1.04
C SER A 414 -34.27 -4.46 -0.26
#